data_AF-B4QKA5-F1
#
_entry.id   AF-B4QKA5-F1
#
_cell.length_a   1.000
_cell.length_b   1.000
_cell.length_c   1.000
_cell.angle_alpha   90.00
_cell.angle_beta   90.00
_cell.angle_gamma   90.00
#
_symmetry.space_group_name_H-M   'P 1'
#
loop_
_entity.id
_entity.type
_entity.pdbx_description
1 polymer ?
#
loop_
_entity_poly.entity_id
_entity_poly.type
_entity_poly.pdbx_seq_one_letter_code
_entity_poly.pdbx_strand_id
1 'polypeptide(L)'
;MSASGSYSLPTSPIWPWDKWEGTFARSLTQMRRNIERHVANGGVRYADDARLLVYTALEEYMGRRNNDRSMGRQCLLRSICENAQIHHHIGVFSEIMDIVLSPGKADLDNAYHDAYAAGRAGANCLGLYSACPRGLNFLDGLLIVEDD
;
A
#
# COMPACT_ATOMS: atom_id res chain seq x y z
N MET A 1 -10.57 37.07 -47.45
CA MET A 1 -9.10 37.22 -47.38
C MET A 1 -8.69 36.88 -45.96
N SER A 2 -8.01 35.76 -45.79
CA SER A 2 -7.65 35.18 -44.49
C SER A 2 -6.51 35.96 -43.86
N ALA A 3 -6.68 36.44 -42.62
CA ALA A 3 -5.59 37.03 -41.85
C ALA A 3 -4.71 35.88 -41.30
N SER A 4 -3.54 35.67 -41.91
CA SER A 4 -2.51 34.77 -41.39
C SER A 4 -1.84 35.42 -40.19
N GLY A 5 -2.17 34.97 -38.97
CA GLY A 5 -1.47 35.36 -37.76
C GLY A 5 -0.09 34.70 -37.70
N SER A 6 0.98 35.50 -37.72
CA SER A 6 2.34 35.04 -37.47
C SER A 6 2.59 34.99 -35.95
N TYR A 7 2.77 33.80 -35.39
CA TYR A 7 3.19 33.63 -33.99
C TYR A 7 4.72 33.60 -33.93
N SER A 8 5.34 34.58 -33.26
CA SER A 8 6.76 34.52 -32.94
C SER A 8 6.97 33.70 -31.67
N LEU A 9 7.82 32.68 -31.75
CA LEU A 9 8.25 31.91 -30.58
C LEU A 9 9.22 32.76 -29.76
N PRO A 10 9.06 32.83 -28.43
CA PRO A 10 10.01 33.53 -27.57
C PRO A 10 11.37 32.81 -27.59
N THR A 11 12.44 33.59 -27.68
CA THR A 11 13.83 33.09 -27.74
C THR A 11 14.38 32.69 -26.36
N SER A 12 13.64 32.97 -25.29
CA SER A 12 13.93 32.54 -23.93
C SER A 12 12.70 31.87 -23.31
N PRO A 13 12.90 30.87 -22.43
CA PRO A 13 11.79 30.29 -21.66
C PRO A 13 11.02 31.40 -20.94
N ILE A 14 9.70 31.41 -21.14
CA ILE A 14 8.77 32.36 -20.49
C ILE A 14 8.68 32.15 -18.97
N TRP A 15 9.18 31.03 -18.47
CA TRP A 15 9.17 30.67 -17.05
C TRP A 15 10.60 30.59 -16.50
N PRO A 16 10.88 31.18 -15.32
CA PRO A 16 12.23 31.25 -14.75
C PRO A 16 12.58 29.96 -13.98
N TRP A 17 12.71 28.84 -14.71
CA TRP A 17 13.03 27.53 -14.16
C TRP A 17 14.37 27.51 -13.40
N ASP A 18 15.31 28.35 -13.81
CA ASP A 18 16.62 28.58 -13.19
C ASP A 18 16.50 29.05 -11.72
N LYS A 19 15.51 29.89 -11.42
CA LYS A 19 15.23 30.33 -10.04
C LYS A 19 14.52 29.26 -9.23
N TRP A 20 13.70 28.45 -9.90
CA TRP A 20 12.94 27.36 -9.29
C TRP A 20 13.88 26.26 -8.80
N GLU A 21 14.88 25.86 -9.61
CA GLU A 21 15.88 24.88 -9.24
C GLU A 21 16.68 25.29 -7.99
N GLY A 22 17.14 26.54 -7.91
CA GLY A 22 18.00 26.98 -6.79
C GLY A 22 17.30 27.04 -5.42
N THR A 23 16.06 27.53 -5.39
CA THR A 23 15.31 27.74 -4.14
C THR A 23 14.56 26.49 -3.67
N PHE A 24 13.90 25.78 -4.59
CA PHE A 24 13.16 24.57 -4.23
C PHE A 24 14.11 23.40 -3.97
N ALA A 25 15.21 23.23 -4.71
CA ALA A 25 16.13 22.12 -4.43
C ALA A 25 16.76 22.25 -3.03
N ARG A 26 17.12 23.48 -2.61
CA ARG A 26 17.63 23.74 -1.24
C ARG A 26 16.57 23.49 -0.18
N SER A 27 15.36 23.97 -0.39
CA SER A 27 14.22 23.77 0.52
C SER A 27 13.86 22.29 0.66
N LEU A 28 13.78 21.55 -0.45
CA LEU A 28 13.50 20.10 -0.46
C LEU A 28 14.62 19.30 0.19
N THR A 29 15.89 19.67 -0.05
CA THR A 29 17.03 19.01 0.61
C THR A 29 17.04 19.26 2.11
N GLN A 30 16.61 20.45 2.55
CA GLN A 30 16.49 20.79 3.97
C GLN A 30 15.29 20.08 4.62
N MET A 31 14.14 20.05 3.93
CA MET A 31 12.95 19.33 4.35
C MET A 31 13.24 17.83 4.47
N ARG A 32 13.89 17.23 3.48
CA ARG A 32 14.35 15.83 3.51
C ARG A 32 15.23 15.55 4.72
N ARG A 33 16.27 16.36 4.96
CA ARG A 33 17.16 16.19 6.14
C ARG A 33 16.45 16.35 7.47
N ASN A 34 15.46 17.25 7.54
CA ASN A 34 14.65 17.41 8.74
C ASN A 34 13.76 16.19 8.96
N ILE A 35 13.07 15.70 7.93
CA ILE A 35 12.27 14.47 8.00
C ILE A 35 13.15 13.28 8.39
N GLU A 36 14.31 13.09 7.76
CA GLU A 36 15.26 12.02 8.10
C GLU A 36 15.68 12.09 9.58
N ARG A 37 15.98 13.29 10.11
CA ARG A 37 16.29 13.48 11.54
C ARG A 37 15.09 13.18 12.44
N HIS A 38 13.89 13.63 12.06
CA HIS A 38 12.69 13.38 12.85
C HIS A 38 12.27 11.90 12.82
N VAL A 39 12.46 11.19 11.72
CA VAL A 39 12.26 9.73 11.62
C VAL A 39 13.30 8.99 12.47
N ALA A 40 14.58 9.35 12.37
CA ALA A 40 15.66 8.74 13.17
C ALA A 40 15.47 8.94 14.69
N ASN A 41 14.92 10.09 15.09
CA ASN A 41 14.62 10.40 16.49
C ASN A 41 13.20 9.96 16.91
N GLY A 42 12.45 9.26 16.04
CA GLY A 42 11.11 8.74 16.33
C GLY A 42 9.97 9.79 16.36
N GLY A 43 10.25 11.05 16.06
CA GLY A 43 9.26 12.14 16.04
C GLY A 43 8.34 12.17 14.81
N VAL A 44 8.64 11.40 13.75
CA VAL A 44 7.78 11.21 12.58
C VAL A 44 7.73 9.73 12.23
N ARG A 45 6.55 9.10 12.37
CA ARG A 45 6.27 7.70 11.99
C ARG A 45 5.43 7.66 10.73
N TYR A 46 6.07 7.79 9.56
CA TYR A 46 5.36 8.09 8.32
C TYR A 46 4.77 6.86 7.58
N ALA A 47 4.59 5.70 8.21
CA ALA A 47 4.07 4.52 7.52
C ALA A 47 3.16 3.60 8.34
N ASP A 48 2.91 3.94 9.60
CA ASP A 48 2.28 3.02 10.56
C ASP A 48 0.78 3.28 10.71
N ASP A 49 0.39 4.56 10.81
CA ASP A 49 -1.02 4.93 10.99
C ASP A 49 -1.88 4.51 9.80
N ALA A 50 -1.37 4.65 8.58
CA ALA A 50 -2.10 4.28 7.37
C ALA A 50 -2.30 2.76 7.28
N ARG A 51 -1.28 1.95 7.57
CA ARG A 51 -1.40 0.48 7.57
C ARG A 51 -2.30 -0.01 8.68
N LEU A 52 -2.12 0.55 9.89
CA LEU A 52 -2.97 0.23 11.02
C LEU A 52 -4.44 0.56 10.72
N LEU A 53 -4.70 1.73 10.13
CA LEU A 53 -6.05 2.13 9.71
C LEU A 53 -6.63 1.14 8.69
N VAL A 54 -5.87 0.78 7.66
CA VAL A 54 -6.32 -0.15 6.63
C VAL A 54 -6.59 -1.54 7.21
N TYR A 55 -5.70 -2.06 8.06
CA TYR A 55 -5.88 -3.37 8.70
C TYR A 55 -7.10 -3.36 9.61
N THR A 56 -7.27 -2.32 10.43
CA THR A 56 -8.46 -2.14 11.27
C THR A 56 -9.73 -2.13 10.43
N ALA A 57 -9.74 -1.40 9.31
CA ALA A 57 -10.88 -1.33 8.40
C ALA A 57 -11.20 -2.69 7.74
N LEU A 58 -10.17 -3.44 7.34
CA LEU A 58 -10.33 -4.78 6.75
C LEU A 58 -10.83 -5.81 7.77
N GLU A 59 -10.28 -5.82 8.99
CA GLU A 59 -10.76 -6.67 10.08
C GLU A 59 -12.23 -6.37 10.39
N GLU A 60 -12.59 -5.09 10.49
CA GLU A 60 -13.96 -4.68 10.77
C GLU A 60 -14.91 -5.03 9.61
N TYR A 61 -14.50 -4.82 8.37
CA TYR A 61 -15.30 -5.19 7.20
C TYR A 61 -15.60 -6.69 7.16
N MET A 62 -14.56 -7.53 7.26
CA MET A 62 -14.72 -8.99 7.26
C MET A 62 -15.47 -9.47 8.50
N GLY A 63 -15.21 -8.87 9.66
CA GLY A 63 -15.91 -9.22 10.89
C GLY A 63 -17.39 -8.91 10.84
N ARG A 64 -17.77 -7.74 10.29
CA ARG A 64 -19.18 -7.37 10.07
C ARG A 64 -19.84 -8.28 9.05
N ARG A 65 -19.17 -8.57 7.92
CA ARG A 65 -19.69 -9.46 6.87
C ARG A 65 -20.01 -10.86 7.41
N ASN A 66 -19.20 -11.35 8.34
CA ASN A 66 -19.34 -12.69 8.91
C ASN A 66 -20.08 -12.72 10.26
N ASN A 67 -20.57 -11.57 10.76
CA ASN A 67 -21.16 -11.41 12.10
C ASN A 67 -20.24 -11.87 13.26
N ASP A 68 -18.92 -11.84 13.06
CA ASP A 68 -17.91 -12.24 14.04
C ASP A 68 -16.63 -11.40 13.87
N ARG A 69 -16.37 -10.50 14.84
CA ARG A 69 -15.17 -9.64 14.82
C ARG A 69 -13.87 -10.43 14.94
N SER A 70 -13.86 -11.51 15.70
CA SER A 70 -12.66 -12.33 15.90
C SER A 70 -12.25 -13.05 14.61
N MET A 71 -13.25 -13.44 13.81
CA MET A 71 -13.05 -14.01 12.49
C MET A 71 -12.47 -12.99 11.50
N GLY A 72 -12.84 -11.71 11.60
CA GLY A 72 -12.28 -10.65 10.75
C GLY A 72 -10.76 -10.58 10.81
N ARG A 73 -10.20 -10.68 12.01
CA ARG A 73 -8.74 -10.76 12.23
C ARG A 73 -8.12 -12.01 11.60
N GLN A 74 -8.73 -13.17 11.82
CA GLN A 74 -8.25 -14.42 11.24
C GLN A 74 -8.26 -14.39 9.71
N CYS A 75 -9.28 -13.77 9.11
CA CYS A 75 -9.35 -13.59 7.68
C CYS A 75 -8.29 -12.64 7.14
N LEU A 76 -8.01 -11.51 7.83
CA LEU A 76 -6.93 -10.61 7.42
C LEU A 76 -5.57 -11.28 7.47
N LEU A 77 -5.29 -12.05 8.54
CA LEU A 77 -4.05 -12.80 8.65
C LEU A 77 -3.91 -13.84 7.53
N ARG A 78 -5.02 -14.52 7.16
CA ARG A 78 -5.04 -15.40 5.99
C ARG A 78 -4.74 -14.64 4.70
N SER A 79 -5.38 -13.47 4.47
CA SER A 79 -5.13 -12.64 3.28
C SER A 79 -3.67 -12.24 3.15
N ILE A 80 -3.03 -11.82 4.23
CA ILE A 80 -1.62 -11.43 4.26
C ILE A 80 -0.73 -12.62 3.91
N CYS A 81 -0.99 -13.78 4.52
CA CYS A 81 -0.25 -15.01 4.25
C CYS A 81 -0.38 -15.46 2.79
N GLU A 82 -1.60 -15.49 2.26
CA GLU A 82 -1.88 -15.89 0.88
C GLU A 82 -1.28 -14.90 -0.12
N ASN A 83 -1.41 -13.59 0.11
CA ASN A 83 -0.80 -12.58 -0.77
C ASN A 83 0.73 -12.70 -0.79
N ALA A 84 1.36 -12.95 0.35
CA ALA A 84 2.82 -13.09 0.44
C ALA A 84 3.39 -14.32 -0.30
N GLN A 85 2.54 -15.25 -0.73
CA GLN A 85 2.92 -16.39 -1.57
C GLN A 85 2.97 -16.04 -3.06
N ILE A 86 2.38 -14.92 -3.46
CA ILE A 86 2.38 -14.47 -4.85
C ILE A 86 3.75 -13.83 -5.13
N HIS A 87 4.54 -14.47 -5.99
CA HIS A 87 5.87 -13.94 -6.36
C HIS A 87 5.81 -12.93 -7.51
N HIS A 88 4.76 -13.00 -8.33
CA HIS A 88 4.55 -12.12 -9.48
C HIS A 88 3.14 -11.54 -9.42
N HIS A 89 3.05 -10.28 -9.03
CA HIS A 89 1.82 -9.50 -9.09
C HIS A 89 1.68 -8.93 -10.50
N ILE A 90 0.68 -9.40 -11.25
CA ILE A 90 0.39 -8.93 -12.61
C ILE A 90 -0.78 -7.94 -12.55
N GLY A 91 -0.55 -6.73 -13.06
CA GLY A 91 -1.55 -5.67 -13.13
C GLY A 91 -1.69 -4.85 -11.85
N VAL A 92 -2.20 -3.64 -12.01
CA VAL A 92 -2.24 -2.61 -10.96
C VAL A 92 -2.96 -3.09 -9.70
N PHE A 93 -4.04 -3.86 -9.86
CA PHE A 93 -4.80 -4.34 -8.71
C PHE A 93 -3.97 -5.24 -7.79
N SER A 94 -3.23 -6.20 -8.35
CA SER A 94 -2.43 -7.13 -7.55
C SER A 94 -1.21 -6.45 -6.93
N GLU A 95 -0.62 -5.45 -7.61
CA GLU A 95 0.46 -4.61 -7.04
C GLU A 95 -0.05 -3.76 -5.87
N ILE A 96 -1.25 -3.18 -5.98
CA ILE A 96 -1.88 -2.45 -4.86
C ILE A 96 -2.12 -3.39 -3.68
N MET A 97 -2.63 -4.60 -3.95
CA MET A 97 -2.84 -5.60 -2.89
C MET A 97 -1.53 -5.98 -2.21
N ASP A 98 -0.44 -6.14 -2.96
CA ASP A 98 0.88 -6.40 -2.38
C ASP A 98 1.32 -5.28 -1.43
N ILE A 99 1.19 -4.02 -1.85
CA ILE A 99 1.56 -2.86 -1.04
C ILE A 99 0.72 -2.78 0.24
N VAL A 100 -0.59 -3.03 0.11
CA VAL A 100 -1.56 -2.94 1.21
C VAL A 100 -1.33 -4.08 2.21
N LEU A 101 -1.22 -5.32 1.74
CA LEU A 101 -1.13 -6.52 2.58
C LEU A 101 0.30 -6.84 3.02
N SER A 102 1.31 -6.12 2.53
CA SER A 102 2.67 -6.19 3.07
C SER A 102 2.81 -5.28 4.30
N PRO A 103 3.10 -5.85 5.50
CA PRO A 103 3.25 -5.05 6.73
C PRO A 103 4.50 -4.16 6.69
N GLY A 104 5.49 -4.50 5.86
CA GLY A 104 6.68 -3.68 5.63
C GLY A 104 7.50 -3.49 6.91
N LYS A 105 7.87 -2.25 7.23
CA LYS A 105 8.56 -1.89 8.49
C LYS A 105 7.61 -1.25 9.50
N ALA A 106 6.30 -1.35 9.27
CA ALA A 106 5.37 -0.68 10.14
C ALA A 106 5.31 -1.38 11.50
N ASP A 107 5.28 -0.57 12.56
CA ASP A 107 5.10 -1.07 13.92
C ASP A 107 3.60 -1.35 14.13
N LEU A 108 3.28 -2.61 13.82
CA LEU A 108 1.97 -3.23 13.83
C LEU A 108 2.05 -4.45 14.76
N ASP A 109 0.89 -5.04 15.07
CA ASP A 109 0.86 -6.31 15.79
C ASP A 109 1.72 -7.38 15.07
N ASN A 110 2.59 -8.06 15.82
CA ASN A 110 3.51 -9.06 15.29
C ASN A 110 2.79 -10.17 14.51
N ALA A 111 1.52 -10.45 14.83
CA ALA A 111 0.73 -11.44 14.09
C ALA A 111 0.68 -11.16 12.58
N TYR A 112 0.66 -9.88 12.16
CA TYR A 112 0.67 -9.52 10.74
C TYR A 112 2.03 -9.81 10.07
N HIS A 113 3.12 -9.55 10.79
CA HIS A 113 4.48 -9.87 10.33
C HIS A 113 4.69 -11.39 10.26
N ASP A 114 4.21 -12.13 11.26
CA ASP A 114 4.26 -13.59 11.30
C ASP A 114 3.45 -14.22 10.17
N ALA A 115 2.26 -13.68 9.87
CA ALA A 115 1.45 -14.12 8.74
C ALA A 115 2.18 -13.93 7.40
N TYR A 116 2.78 -12.75 7.21
CA TYR A 116 3.56 -12.45 6.01
C TYR A 116 4.77 -13.39 5.88
N ALA A 117 5.51 -13.60 6.97
CA ALA A 117 6.65 -14.51 7.00
C ALA A 117 6.26 -15.97 6.70
N ALA A 118 5.14 -16.43 7.25
CA ALA A 118 4.60 -17.76 6.97
C ALA A 118 4.24 -17.92 5.49
N GLY A 119 3.61 -16.91 4.89
CA GLY A 119 3.32 -16.87 3.46
C GLY A 119 4.60 -16.94 2.62
N ARG A 120 5.58 -16.10 2.92
CA ARG A 120 6.91 -16.10 2.27
C ARG A 120 7.65 -17.44 2.38
N ALA A 121 7.40 -18.19 3.45
CA ALA A 121 7.96 -19.52 3.68
C ALA A 121 7.16 -20.66 2.99
N GLY A 122 6.05 -20.35 2.31
CA GLY A 122 5.22 -21.34 1.63
C GLY A 122 4.34 -22.16 2.57
N ALA A 123 3.94 -21.61 3.73
CA ALA A 123 3.07 -22.29 4.68
C ALA A 123 1.68 -22.61 4.08
N ASN A 124 0.99 -23.62 4.62
CA ASN A 124 -0.43 -23.81 4.28
C ASN A 124 -1.29 -22.76 5.00
N CYS A 125 -1.47 -21.59 4.39
CA CYS A 125 -2.20 -20.45 4.98
C CYS A 125 -3.65 -20.80 5.35
N LEU A 126 -4.34 -21.61 4.54
CA LEU A 126 -5.70 -22.05 4.83
C LEU A 126 -5.77 -22.95 6.08
N GLY A 127 -4.75 -23.79 6.27
CA GLY A 127 -4.60 -24.61 7.48
C GLY A 127 -4.19 -23.80 8.70
N LEU A 128 -3.26 -22.85 8.53
CA LEU A 128 -2.75 -21.99 9.60
C LEU A 128 -3.83 -21.06 10.17
N TYR A 129 -4.72 -20.57 9.32
CA TYR A 129 -5.83 -19.68 9.67
C TYR A 129 -7.19 -20.34 9.44
N SER A 130 -7.36 -21.57 9.93
CA SER A 130 -8.56 -22.39 9.72
C SER A 130 -9.87 -21.78 10.25
N ALA A 131 -9.77 -20.81 11.17
CA ALA A 131 -10.91 -20.03 11.66
C ALA A 131 -11.52 -19.10 10.59
N CYS A 132 -10.81 -18.85 9.48
CA CYS A 132 -11.33 -18.19 8.30
C CYS A 132 -11.34 -19.14 7.09
N PRO A 133 -12.39 -19.96 6.89
CA PRO A 133 -12.53 -20.77 5.69
C PRO A 133 -12.74 -19.93 4.43
N ARG A 134 -12.66 -20.58 3.26
CA ARG A 134 -12.91 -19.95 1.95
C ARG A 134 -14.31 -19.32 1.90
N GLY A 135 -14.42 -18.19 1.21
CA GLY A 135 -15.63 -17.40 1.03
C GLY A 135 -15.83 -16.31 2.09
N LEU A 136 -15.02 -16.30 3.16
CA LEU A 136 -15.13 -15.34 4.26
C LEU A 136 -14.04 -14.26 4.24
N ASN A 137 -12.94 -14.50 3.51
CA ASN A 137 -11.89 -13.53 3.22
C ASN A 137 -12.33 -12.64 2.04
N PHE A 138 -12.01 -11.34 2.09
CA PHE A 138 -12.32 -10.40 1.01
C PHE A 138 -11.64 -10.76 -0.32
N LEU A 139 -10.44 -11.38 -0.29
CA LEU A 139 -9.74 -11.83 -1.49
C LEU A 139 -10.48 -12.97 -2.21
N ASP A 140 -11.19 -13.82 -1.47
CA ASP A 140 -11.92 -14.95 -2.06
C ASP A 140 -13.04 -14.45 -3.01
N GLY A 141 -13.58 -13.26 -2.76
CA GLY A 141 -14.60 -12.64 -3.63
C GLY A 141 -14.03 -11.85 -4.82
N LEU A 142 -12.72 -11.58 -4.81
CA LEU A 142 -12.02 -10.83 -5.86
C LEU A 142 -11.27 -11.75 -6.83
N LEU A 143 -10.99 -12.98 -6.42
CA LEU A 143 -10.45 -14.05 -7.26
C LEU A 143 -11.54 -14.86 -7.99
N ILE A 144 -12.72 -14.28 -8.22
CA ILE A 144 -13.64 -14.84 -9.21
C ILE A 144 -12.93 -14.69 -10.56
N VAL A 145 -12.30 -15.78 -10.98
CA VAL A 145 -11.91 -16.02 -12.35
C VAL A 145 -13.18 -15.77 -13.17
N GLU A 146 -13.12 -14.83 -14.10
CA GLU A 146 -14.07 -14.83 -15.23
C GLU A 146 -13.88 -16.19 -15.91
N ASP A 147 -14.74 -17.15 -15.57
CA ASP A 147 -14.88 -18.39 -16.31
C ASP A 147 -15.48 -18.00 -17.67
N ASP A 148 -14.62 -17.84 -18.69
CA ASP A 148 -14.98 -17.80 -20.11
C ASP A 148 -15.52 -19.16 -20.59
#